data_AF-A0A060BSS0-F1
#
_entry.id   AF-A0A060BSS0-F1
#
_cell.length_a   1.000
_cell.length_b   1.000
_cell.length_c   1.000
_cell.angle_alpha   90.00
_cell.angle_beta   90.00
_cell.angle_gamma   90.00
#
_symmetry.space_group_name_H-M   'P 1'
#
loop_
_entity.id
_entity.type
_entity.pdbx_description
1 polymer ?
#
loop_
_entity_poly.entity_id
_entity_poly.type
_entity_poly.pdbx_seq_one_letter_code
_entity_poly.pdbx_strand_id
1 'polypeptide(L)'
;MIAGGMSAMTVAVEGAEDSKLLGKQDLVALKLTSKDVVIGIAASGRTPYVIGALDYADEVGAVTISISCNKNSRISQHAQIPIEVEVGSEVLTGSTRLKSGTAQKLVLNMISTASMIGIGKV
;
A
#
# COMPACT_ATOMS: atom_id res chain seq x y z
N MET A 1 1.63 -4.17 7.94
CA MET A 1 0.63 -3.38 8.70
C MET A 1 -0.69 -3.39 7.96
N ILE A 2 -1.80 -3.21 8.66
CA ILE A 2 -3.16 -3.11 8.11
C ILE A 2 -3.91 -2.09 8.96
N ALA A 3 -4.68 -1.20 8.34
CA ALA A 3 -5.47 -0.21 9.06
C ALA A 3 -6.41 -0.91 10.05
N GLY A 4 -6.36 -0.54 11.33
CA GLY A 4 -7.12 -1.19 12.39
C GLY A 4 -6.42 -2.39 13.06
N GLY A 5 -5.18 -2.70 12.66
CA GLY A 5 -4.35 -3.73 13.29
C GLY A 5 -4.81 -5.16 13.00
N MET A 6 -4.28 -6.13 13.76
CA MET A 6 -4.47 -7.55 13.46
C MET A 6 -5.95 -7.99 13.44
N SER A 7 -6.80 -7.37 14.26
CA SER A 7 -8.25 -7.63 14.28
C SER A 7 -8.92 -7.33 12.93
N ALA A 8 -8.39 -6.37 12.16
CA ALA A 8 -8.88 -6.01 10.83
C ALA A 8 -8.70 -7.12 9.78
N MET A 9 -7.92 -8.16 10.09
CA MET A 9 -7.68 -9.28 9.20
C MET A 9 -8.90 -10.19 9.06
N THR A 10 -9.72 -10.29 10.10
CA THR A 10 -10.91 -11.14 10.12
C THR A 10 -12.21 -10.33 10.13
N VAL A 11 -12.20 -9.14 10.73
CA VAL A 11 -13.38 -8.29 10.86
C VAL A 11 -13.00 -6.86 10.50
N ALA A 12 -13.69 -6.25 9.54
CA ALA A 12 -13.44 -4.86 9.16
C ALA A 12 -13.59 -3.92 10.36
N VAL A 13 -12.61 -3.02 10.54
CA VAL A 13 -12.63 -1.99 11.59
C VAL A 13 -13.08 -0.68 10.95
N GLU A 14 -14.25 -0.20 11.36
CA GLU A 14 -14.88 0.99 10.79
C GLU A 14 -14.00 2.24 10.98
N GLY A 15 -13.86 3.06 9.93
CA GLY A 15 -13.12 4.32 9.94
C GLY A 15 -11.59 4.20 10.03
N ALA A 16 -11.03 3.00 10.15
CA ALA A 16 -9.59 2.82 10.26
C ALA A 16 -8.85 3.29 9.00
N GLU A 17 -9.42 3.04 7.81
CA GLU A 17 -8.83 3.41 6.52
C GLU A 17 -8.90 4.93 6.23
N ASP A 18 -9.80 5.65 6.91
CA ASP A 18 -10.04 7.08 6.75
C ASP A 18 -9.07 7.95 7.58
N SER A 19 -8.28 7.34 8.47
CA SER A 19 -7.35 8.08 9.34
C SER A 19 -5.93 8.13 8.78
N LYS A 20 -5.51 9.30 8.30
CA LYS A 20 -4.10 9.56 7.94
C LYS A 20 -3.16 9.35 9.12
N LEU A 21 -3.59 9.75 10.33
CA LEU A 21 -2.75 9.71 11.53
C LEU A 21 -2.37 8.27 11.91
N LEU A 22 -3.31 7.32 11.77
CA LEU A 22 -3.06 5.91 12.11
C LEU A 22 -1.93 5.31 11.25
N GLY A 23 -1.87 5.64 9.96
CA GLY A 23 -0.81 5.15 9.06
C GLY A 23 0.59 5.58 9.52
N LYS A 24 0.73 6.85 9.91
CA LYS A 24 1.97 7.39 10.51
C LYS A 24 2.29 6.71 11.85
N GLN A 25 1.31 6.61 12.75
CA GLN A 25 1.52 6.04 14.08
C GLN A 25 2.02 4.60 14.03
N ASP A 26 1.47 3.78 13.15
CA ASP A 26 1.91 2.40 12.97
C ASP A 26 3.37 2.32 12.49
N LEU A 27 3.81 3.19 11.58
CA LEU A 27 5.20 3.26 11.14
C LEU A 27 6.15 3.78 12.22
N VAL A 28 5.71 4.75 13.04
CA VAL A 28 6.45 5.22 14.22
C VAL A 28 6.64 4.05 15.20
N ALA A 29 5.60 3.28 15.48
CA ALA A 29 5.65 2.13 16.39
C ALA A 29 6.61 1.03 15.88
N LEU A 30 6.69 0.85 14.56
CA LEU A 30 7.64 -0.05 13.91
C LEU A 30 9.08 0.49 13.88
N LYS A 31 9.32 1.73 14.34
CA LYS A 31 10.62 2.40 14.32
C LYS A 31 11.22 2.48 12.91
N LEU A 32 10.40 2.85 11.93
CA LEU A 32 10.80 3.03 10.54
C LEU A 32 12.07 3.89 10.42
N THR A 33 12.97 3.50 9.53
CA THR A 33 14.21 4.21 9.22
C THR A 33 14.35 4.48 7.72
N SER A 34 15.31 5.31 7.33
CA SER A 34 15.64 5.57 5.92
C SER A 34 16.21 4.36 5.16
N LYS A 35 16.53 3.26 5.86
CA LYS A 35 17.00 2.01 5.26
C LYS A 35 15.86 1.08 4.84
N ASP A 36 14.63 1.44 5.21
CA ASP A 36 13.45 0.65 4.93
C ASP A 36 12.78 1.11 3.62
N VAL A 37 11.90 0.25 3.11
CA VAL A 37 11.03 0.55 1.96
C VAL A 37 9.58 0.41 2.41
N VAL A 38 8.76 1.42 2.13
CA VAL A 38 7.32 1.41 2.45
C VAL A 38 6.53 1.30 1.16
N ILE A 39 5.69 0.25 1.08
CA ILE A 39 4.79 0.02 -0.06
C ILE A 39 3.35 0.26 0.39
N GLY A 40 2.77 1.38 -0.04
CA GLY A 40 1.39 1.75 0.21
C GLY A 40 0.44 1.11 -0.81
N ILE A 41 -0.54 0.33 -0.35
CA ILE A 41 -1.44 -0.43 -1.22
C ILE A 41 -2.88 0.05 -1.02
N ALA A 42 -3.51 0.60 -2.06
CA ALA A 42 -4.94 0.86 -2.07
C ALA A 42 -5.51 0.79 -3.48
N ALA A 43 -6.44 -0.13 -3.72
CA ALA A 43 -7.05 -0.29 -5.05
C ALA A 43 -7.76 0.99 -5.51
N SER A 44 -8.43 1.68 -4.58
CA SER A 44 -9.10 2.97 -4.82
C SER A 44 -8.12 4.09 -5.19
N GLY A 45 -6.84 3.96 -4.83
CA GLY A 45 -5.82 4.97 -5.05
C GLY A 45 -5.95 6.21 -4.16
N ARG A 46 -6.86 6.23 -3.17
CA ARG A 46 -7.18 7.45 -2.39
C ARG A 46 -7.32 7.26 -0.89
N THR A 47 -7.00 6.08 -0.37
CA THR A 47 -7.18 5.72 1.04
C THR A 47 -6.31 6.60 1.97
N PRO A 48 -6.91 7.40 2.87
CA PRO A 48 -6.16 8.33 3.73
C PRO A 48 -5.11 7.68 4.62
N TYR A 49 -5.39 6.51 5.22
CA TYR A 49 -4.40 5.76 6.01
C TYR A 49 -3.10 5.50 5.23
N VAL A 50 -3.23 5.11 3.95
CA VAL A 50 -2.08 4.85 3.07
C VAL A 50 -1.34 6.15 2.75
N ILE A 51 -2.06 7.25 2.51
CA ILE A 51 -1.45 8.57 2.28
C ILE A 51 -0.60 8.97 3.49
N GLY A 52 -1.16 8.91 4.71
CA GLY A 52 -0.43 9.30 5.92
C GLY A 52 0.78 8.41 6.23
N ALA A 53 0.73 7.13 5.87
CA ALA A 53 1.87 6.23 5.95
C ALA A 53 2.98 6.61 4.95
N LEU A 54 2.61 6.89 3.69
CA LEU A 54 3.57 7.29 2.65
C LEU A 54 4.22 8.65 2.96
N ASP A 55 3.43 9.64 3.38
CA ASP A 55 3.93 10.97 3.78
C ASP A 55 4.98 10.85 4.88
N TYR A 56 4.69 10.07 5.94
CA TYR A 56 5.64 9.87 7.03
C TYR A 56 6.89 9.09 6.60
N ALA A 57 6.73 8.10 5.73
CA ALA A 57 7.88 7.35 5.22
C ALA A 57 8.83 8.24 4.42
N ASP A 58 8.29 9.16 3.61
CA ASP A 58 9.08 10.16 2.89
C ASP A 58 9.75 11.17 3.86
N GLU A 59 9.03 11.65 4.90
CA GLU A 59 9.60 12.48 5.97
C GLU A 59 10.83 11.83 6.65
N VAL A 60 10.79 10.51 6.85
CA VAL A 60 11.90 9.73 7.45
C VAL A 60 13.04 9.47 6.45
N GLY A 61 12.80 9.68 5.15
CA GLY A 61 13.74 9.39 4.07
C GLY A 61 13.78 7.91 3.65
N ALA A 62 12.72 7.15 3.95
CA ALA A 62 12.54 5.80 3.44
C ALA A 62 12.09 5.83 1.97
N VAL A 63 12.38 4.79 1.20
CA VAL A 63 11.88 4.69 -0.18
C VAL A 63 10.39 4.41 -0.16
N THR A 64 9.61 5.17 -0.92
CA THR A 64 8.15 5.06 -0.96
C THR A 64 7.64 4.56 -2.32
N ILE A 65 6.81 3.51 -2.27
CA ILE A 65 6.16 2.91 -3.43
C ILE A 65 4.65 2.93 -3.21
N SER A 66 3.88 3.22 -4.25
CA SER A 66 2.41 3.06 -4.20
C SER A 66 1.93 2.00 -5.19
N ILE A 67 0.91 1.23 -4.80
CA ILE A 67 0.21 0.29 -5.69
C ILE A 67 -1.28 0.65 -5.70
N SER A 68 -1.77 1.06 -6.86
CA SER A 68 -3.17 1.43 -7.10
C SER A 68 -3.74 0.74 -8.33
N CYS A 69 -5.06 0.74 -8.46
CA CYS A 69 -5.76 0.21 -9.63
C CYS A 69 -6.50 1.27 -10.44
N ASN A 70 -6.18 2.54 -10.19
CA ASN A 70 -6.68 3.72 -10.90
C ASN A 70 -5.49 4.54 -11.40
N LYS A 71 -5.62 5.15 -12.58
CA LYS A 71 -4.65 6.11 -13.10
C LYS A 71 -4.66 7.41 -12.31
N ASN A 72 -3.50 8.06 -12.20
CA ASN A 72 -3.31 9.34 -11.51
C ASN A 72 -3.87 9.31 -10.07
N SER A 73 -3.61 8.21 -9.38
CA SER A 73 -4.11 7.97 -8.03
C SER A 73 -3.55 8.99 -7.04
N ARG A 74 -4.35 9.37 -6.04
CA ARG A 74 -3.90 10.31 -4.98
C ARG A 74 -2.69 9.76 -4.25
N ILE A 75 -2.70 8.49 -3.83
CA ILE A 75 -1.55 7.86 -3.15
C ILE A 75 -0.27 7.88 -4.01
N SER A 76 -0.41 7.92 -5.34
CA SER A 76 0.71 7.93 -6.28
C SER A 76 1.42 9.28 -6.34
N GLN A 77 0.75 10.36 -5.90
CA GLN A 77 1.36 11.68 -5.73
C GLN A 77 2.20 11.77 -4.43
N HIS A 78 2.02 10.80 -3.52
CA HIS A 78 2.71 10.73 -2.23
C HIS A 78 3.82 9.66 -2.21
N ALA A 79 4.13 9.04 -3.35
CA ALA A 79 5.15 8.00 -3.46
C ALA A 79 6.17 8.35 -4.54
N GLN A 80 7.44 8.04 -4.28
CA GLN A 80 8.54 8.21 -5.24
C GLN A 80 8.38 7.29 -6.46
N ILE A 81 7.86 6.08 -6.25
CA ILE A 81 7.67 5.07 -7.29
C ILE A 81 6.20 4.65 -7.36
N PRO A 82 5.39 5.24 -8.27
CA PRO A 82 4.01 4.82 -8.46
C PRO A 82 3.88 3.59 -9.36
N ILE A 83 3.11 2.59 -8.93
CA ILE A 83 2.72 1.42 -9.71
C ILE A 83 1.19 1.45 -9.86
N GLU A 84 0.71 1.86 -11.03
CA GLU A 84 -0.72 1.97 -11.33
C GLU A 84 -1.13 0.85 -12.29
N VAL A 85 -1.90 -0.12 -11.81
CA VAL A 85 -2.36 -1.27 -12.60
C VAL A 85 -3.84 -1.10 -12.94
N GLU A 86 -4.12 -0.53 -14.10
CA GLU A 86 -5.50 -0.32 -14.57
C GLU A 86 -6.17 -1.66 -14.93
N VAL A 87 -7.01 -2.17 -14.03
CA VAL A 87 -7.74 -3.44 -14.23
C VAL A 87 -9.13 -3.25 -14.85
N GLY A 88 -9.58 -2.01 -15.01
CA GLY A 88 -10.94 -1.64 -15.44
C GLY A 88 -12.02 -2.00 -14.43
N SER A 89 -13.29 -1.73 -14.77
CA SER A 89 -14.44 -1.94 -13.86
C SER A 89 -14.58 -3.37 -13.37
N GLU A 90 -14.78 -3.56 -12.08
CA GLU A 90 -15.03 -4.87 -11.48
C GLU A 90 -16.38 -5.44 -11.95
N VAL A 91 -16.48 -6.77 -12.03
CA VAL A 91 -17.74 -7.46 -12.41
C VAL A 91 -18.87 -7.16 -11.41
N LEU A 92 -18.52 -7.00 -10.13
CA LEU A 92 -19.37 -6.45 -9.09
C LEU A 92 -18.86 -5.05 -8.76
N THR A 93 -19.64 -4.02 -9.10
CA THR A 93 -19.27 -2.61 -8.93
C THR A 93 -18.72 -2.34 -7.53
N GLY A 94 -17.49 -1.80 -7.47
CA GLY A 94 -16.82 -1.44 -6.22
C GLY A 94 -16.17 -2.61 -5.47
N SER A 95 -16.38 -3.86 -5.87
CA SER A 95 -15.78 -5.04 -5.21
C SER A 95 -14.31 -5.25 -5.63
N THR A 96 -13.44 -4.33 -5.23
CA THR A 96 -12.00 -4.31 -5.56
C THR A 96 -11.22 -5.53 -5.07
N ARG A 97 -11.77 -6.33 -4.16
CA ARG A 97 -11.19 -7.63 -3.77
C ARG A 97 -11.03 -8.63 -4.94
N LEU A 98 -11.64 -8.36 -6.10
CA LEU A 98 -11.61 -9.22 -7.29
C LEU A 98 -10.38 -8.95 -8.17
N LYS A 99 -10.52 -8.22 -9.28
CA LYS A 99 -9.40 -7.99 -10.21
C LYS A 99 -8.30 -7.16 -9.56
N SER A 100 -8.67 -6.11 -8.83
CA SER A 100 -7.70 -5.22 -8.18
C SER A 100 -6.87 -5.98 -7.14
N GLY A 101 -7.51 -6.78 -6.28
CA GLY A 101 -6.83 -7.64 -5.30
C GLY A 101 -5.92 -8.69 -5.95
N THR A 102 -6.36 -9.27 -7.07
CA THR A 102 -5.53 -10.20 -7.86
C THR A 102 -4.30 -9.51 -8.43
N ALA A 103 -4.46 -8.33 -9.03
CA ALA A 103 -3.35 -7.55 -9.57
C ALA A 103 -2.34 -7.17 -8.47
N GLN A 104 -2.82 -6.68 -7.33
CA GLN A 104 -1.97 -6.35 -6.18
C GLN A 104 -1.15 -7.55 -5.70
N LYS A 105 -1.78 -8.73 -5.58
CA LYS A 105 -1.08 -9.98 -5.22
C LYS A 105 0.04 -10.30 -6.23
N LEU A 106 -0.24 -10.19 -7.53
CA LEU A 106 0.75 -10.49 -8.56
C LEU A 106 1.94 -9.52 -8.50
N VAL A 107 1.68 -8.21 -8.31
CA VAL A 107 2.74 -7.21 -8.16
C VAL A 107 3.59 -7.49 -6.92
N LEU A 108 2.98 -7.77 -5.76
CA LEU A 108 3.71 -8.08 -4.53
C LEU A 108 4.55 -9.36 -4.65
N ASN A 109 4.00 -10.38 -5.34
CA ASN A 109 4.74 -11.59 -5.65
C ASN A 109 5.95 -11.28 -6.54
N MET A 110 5.81 -10.43 -7.56
CA MET A 110 6.92 -10.03 -8.43
C MET A 110 8.00 -9.29 -7.66
N ILE A 111 7.63 -8.29 -6.84
CA ILE A 111 8.57 -7.51 -6.04
C ILE A 111 9.38 -8.43 -5.13
N SER A 112 8.71 -9.21 -4.28
CA SER A 112 9.39 -10.10 -3.33
C SER A 112 10.26 -11.16 -4.00
N THR A 113 9.75 -11.82 -5.06
CA THR A 113 10.49 -12.87 -5.78
C THR A 113 11.70 -12.29 -6.49
N ALA A 114 11.54 -11.19 -7.24
CA ALA A 114 12.63 -10.56 -7.97
C ALA A 114 13.70 -10.00 -7.02
N SER A 115 13.30 -9.41 -5.89
CA SER A 115 14.25 -8.96 -4.87
C SER A 115 15.07 -10.12 -4.29
N MET A 116 14.44 -11.25 -3.97
CA MET A 116 15.14 -12.43 -3.43
C MET A 116 16.11 -13.06 -4.45
N ILE A 117 15.72 -13.12 -5.72
CA ILE A 117 16.62 -13.51 -6.82
C ILE A 117 17.80 -12.52 -6.90
N GLY A 118 17.54 -11.21 -6.84
CA GLY A 118 18.56 -10.17 -6.94
C GLY A 118 19.63 -10.22 -5.84
N ILE A 119 19.31 -10.78 -4.66
CA ILE A 119 20.27 -11.00 -3.57
C ILE A 119 20.82 -12.44 -3.51
N GLY A 120 20.61 -13.24 -4.57
CA GLY A 120 21.20 -14.58 -4.73
C GLY A 120 20.59 -15.65 -3.82
N LYS A 121 19.31 -15.52 -3.44
CA LYS A 121 18.59 -16.56 -2.68
C LYS A 121 17.98 -17.66 -3.55
N VAL A 122 18.11 -17.54 -4.87
CA VAL A 122 17.78 -18.53 -5.90
C VAL A 122 18.84 -18.42 -7.00
#